data_AF-A0AAV3XMJ9-F1
#
_entry.id   AF-A0AAV3XMJ9-F1
#
_cell.length_a   1.000
_cell.length_b   1.000
_cell.length_c   1.000
_cell.angle_alpha   90.00
_cell.angle_beta   90.00
_cell.angle_gamma   90.00
#
_symmetry.space_group_name_H-M   'P 1'
#
loop_
_entity.id
_entity.type
_entity.pdbx_description
1 polymer ?
#
loop_
_entity_poly.entity_id
_entity_poly.type
_entity_poly.pdbx_seq_one_letter_code
_entity_poly.pdbx_strand_id
1 'polypeptide(L)'
;MLDWHLLGLSFITVFLSELGDKSQLAAIALSGSSKSPRAVFFGTAVALLLTSLLGVIVGEGAAHLLPVGWVKAIAAIGFAFMAWRLLFSQPEE
;
A
#
# COMPACT_ATOMS: atom_id res chain seq x y z
N MET A 1 -7.24 -17.12 -20.71
CA MET A 1 -7.78 -15.81 -21.17
C MET A 1 -7.83 -14.90 -19.96
N LEU A 2 -7.44 -13.63 -20.09
CA LEU A 2 -7.52 -12.68 -18.99
C LEU A 2 -8.99 -12.41 -18.67
N ASP A 3 -9.38 -12.62 -17.42
CA ASP A 3 -10.72 -12.31 -16.95
C ASP A 3 -10.83 -10.81 -16.67
N TRP A 4 -11.46 -10.09 -17.60
CA TRP A 4 -11.62 -8.64 -17.54
C TRP A 4 -12.49 -8.19 -16.36
N HIS A 5 -13.39 -9.07 -15.88
CA HIS A 5 -14.19 -8.79 -14.69
C HIS A 5 -13.32 -8.82 -13.43
N LEU A 6 -12.45 -9.83 -13.29
CA LEU A 6 -11.50 -9.90 -12.17
C LEU A 6 -10.56 -8.69 -12.15
N LEU A 7 -10.06 -8.28 -13.32
CA LEU A 7 -9.19 -7.11 -13.43
C LEU A 7 -9.92 -5.85 -12.95
N GLY A 8 -11.13 -5.60 -13.45
CA GLY A 8 -11.93 -4.44 -13.04
C GLY A 8 -12.24 -4.42 -11.55
N LEU A 9 -12.63 -5.57 -10.97
CA LEU A 9 -12.91 -5.69 -9.54
C LEU A 9 -11.66 -5.44 -8.68
N SER A 10 -10.56 -6.11 -8.99
CA SER A 10 -9.29 -5.93 -8.27
C SER A 10 -8.80 -4.48 -8.34
N PHE A 11 -8.91 -3.84 -9.50
CA PHE A 11 -8.54 -2.44 -9.69
C PHE A 11 -9.38 -1.51 -8.83
N ILE A 12 -10.71 -1.63 -8.87
CA ILE A 12 -11.61 -0.77 -8.08
C ILE A 12 -11.39 -0.99 -6.59
N THR A 13 -11.26 -2.24 -6.13
CA THR A 13 -11.03 -2.55 -4.72
C THR A 13 -9.72 -1.95 -4.22
N VAL A 14 -8.62 -2.14 -4.94
CA VAL A 14 -7.32 -1.57 -4.55
C VAL A 14 -7.36 -0.05 -4.66
N PHE A 15 -7.94 0.50 -5.74
CA PHE A 15 -8.06 1.94 -5.92
C PHE A 15 -8.79 2.60 -4.75
N LEU A 16 -9.98 2.11 -4.40
CA LEU A 16 -10.75 2.62 -3.27
C LEU A 16 -10.02 2.43 -1.93
N SER A 17 -9.30 1.32 -1.77
CA SER A 17 -8.50 1.07 -0.56
C SER A 17 -7.32 2.03 -0.40
N GLU A 18 -6.77 2.52 -1.51
CA GLU A 18 -5.61 3.41 -1.53
C GLU A 18 -6.02 4.91 -1.53
N LEU A 19 -7.27 5.23 -1.86
CA LEU A 19 -7.76 6.62 -1.90
C LEU A 19 -7.60 7.31 -0.55
N GLY A 20 -6.86 8.42 -0.54
CA GLY A 20 -6.64 9.22 0.66
C GLY A 20 -5.56 8.68 1.59
N ASP A 21 -4.79 7.67 1.15
CA ASP A 21 -3.62 7.23 1.91
C ASP A 21 -2.58 8.36 2.04
N LYS A 22 -1.74 8.25 3.08
CA LYS A 22 -0.65 9.17 3.39
C LYS A 22 0.28 9.40 2.19
N SER A 23 0.53 8.37 1.39
CA SER A 23 1.32 8.49 0.16
C SER A 23 0.69 9.44 -0.86
N GLN A 24 -0.64 9.43 -1.01
CA GLN A 24 -1.38 10.32 -1.90
C GLN A 24 -1.40 11.75 -1.38
N LEU A 25 -1.59 11.96 -0.08
CA LEU A 25 -1.51 13.28 0.54
C LEU A 25 -0.10 13.89 0.39
N ALA A 26 0.95 13.08 0.56
CA ALA A 26 2.33 13.50 0.32
C ALA A 26 2.57 13.88 -1.15
N ALA A 27 2.02 13.11 -2.10
CA ALA A 27 2.10 13.42 -3.53
C ALA A 27 1.40 14.75 -3.86
N ILE A 28 0.23 15.02 -3.29
CA ILE A 28 -0.52 16.27 -3.46
C ILE A 28 0.28 17.45 -2.87
N ALA A 29 0.81 17.31 -1.66
CA ALA A 29 1.62 18.34 -1.00
C ALA A 29 2.91 18.65 -1.78
N LEU A 30 3.59 17.61 -2.28
CA LEU A 30 4.78 17.76 -3.11
C LEU A 30 4.44 18.40 -4.47
N SER A 31 3.29 18.05 -5.04
CA SER A 31 2.82 18.66 -6.28
C SER A 31 2.50 20.15 -6.10
N GLY A 32 1.94 20.55 -4.96
CA GLY A 32 1.63 21.95 -4.65
C GLY A 32 2.86 22.83 -4.40
N SER A 33 3.98 22.24 -3.98
CA SER A 33 5.24 22.96 -3.71
C SER A 33 6.28 22.84 -4.84
N SER A 34 6.06 21.99 -5.84
CA SER A 34 7.00 21.73 -6.93
C SER A 34 6.74 22.62 -8.15
N LYS A 35 7.84 23.03 -8.81
CA LYS A 35 7.78 23.80 -10.07
C LYS A 35 7.22 22.99 -11.24
N SER A 36 7.16 21.66 -11.12
CA SER A 36 6.63 20.76 -12.17
C SER A 36 5.69 19.71 -11.57
N PRO A 37 4.39 20.03 -11.42
CA PRO A 37 3.36 19.11 -10.95
C PRO A 37 3.26 17.82 -11.78
N ARG A 38 3.47 17.93 -13.10
CA ARG A 38 3.45 16.78 -14.02
C ARG A 38 4.58 15.80 -13.72
N ALA A 39 5.78 16.30 -13.41
CA ALA A 39 6.90 15.44 -13.06
C ALA A 39 6.66 14.72 -11.72
N VAL A 40 6.04 15.40 -10.75
CA VAL A 40 5.64 14.78 -9.47
C VAL A 40 4.63 13.67 -9.71
N PHE A 41 3.60 13.90 -10.52
CA PHE A 41 2.59 12.88 -10.85
C PHE A 41 3.22 11.62 -11.47
N PHE A 42 4.05 11.77 -12.51
CA PHE A 42 4.69 10.62 -13.14
C PHE A 42 5.69 9.93 -12.20
N GLY A 43 6.42 10.70 -11.40
CA GLY A 43 7.36 10.16 -10.42
C GLY A 43 6.66 9.30 -9.36
N THR A 44 5.56 9.80 -8.78
CA THR A 44 4.80 9.05 -7.78
C THR A 44 4.08 7.85 -8.38
N ALA A 45 3.55 7.97 -9.61
CA ALA A 45 2.96 6.85 -10.32
C ALA A 45 3.98 5.73 -10.59
N VAL A 46 5.18 6.07 -11.08
CA VAL A 46 6.25 5.09 -11.29
C VAL A 46 6.72 4.48 -9.97
N ALA A 47 6.87 5.28 -8.91
CA ALA A 47 7.26 4.79 -7.59
C ALA A 47 6.23 3.78 -7.04
N LEU A 48 4.93 4.05 -7.20
CA LEU A 48 3.87 3.13 -6.81
C LEU A 48 3.95 1.81 -7.60
N LEU A 49 4.06 1.88 -8.93
CA LEU A 49 4.18 0.70 -9.78
C LEU A 49 5.40 -0.15 -9.40
N LEU A 50 6.55 0.47 -9.20
CA LEU A 50 7.79 -0.23 -8.83
C LEU A 50 7.68 -0.86 -7.43
N THR A 51 7.12 -0.14 -6.46
CA THR A 51 6.98 -0.65 -5.09
C THR A 51 6.01 -1.83 -5.05
N SER A 52 4.88 -1.75 -5.76
CA SER A 52 3.93 -2.85 -5.89
C SER A 52 4.56 -4.07 -6.59
N LEU A 53 5.30 -3.85 -7.69
CA LEU A 53 5.98 -4.92 -8.40
C LEU A 53 7.01 -5.63 -7.50
N LEU A 54 7.85 -4.86 -6.80
CA LEU A 54 8.80 -5.41 -5.84
C LEU A 54 8.10 -6.15 -4.71
N GLY A 55 6.99 -5.62 -4.20
CA GLY A 55 6.17 -6.27 -3.18
C GLY A 55 5.65 -7.64 -3.61
N VAL A 56 5.18 -7.76 -4.87
CA VAL A 56 4.73 -9.04 -5.43
C VAL A 56 5.89 -10.02 -5.58
N ILE A 57 7.02 -9.60 -6.16
CA ILE A 57 8.20 -10.47 -6.36
C ILE A 57 8.73 -10.99 -5.02
N VAL A 58 8.90 -10.09 -4.04
CA VAL A 58 9.37 -10.45 -2.70
C VAL A 58 8.34 -11.29 -1.97
N GLY A 59 7.05 -10.96 -2.09
CA GLY A 59 5.96 -11.70 -1.46
C GLY A 59 5.81 -13.12 -1.97
N GLU A 60 5.92 -13.33 -3.29
CA GLU A 60 5.94 -14.64 -3.92
C GLU A 60 7.14 -15.46 -3.44
N GLY A 61 8.35 -14.87 -3.47
CA GLY A 61 9.56 -15.52 -2.98
C GLY A 61 9.47 -15.91 -1.51
N ALA A 62 8.94 -15.02 -0.66
CA ALA A 62 8.73 -15.28 0.76
C ALA A 62 7.68 -16.37 1.01
N ALA A 63 6.62 -16.43 0.19
CA ALA A 63 5.56 -17.44 0.32
C ALA A 63 6.07 -18.87 0.06
N HIS A 64 7.12 -19.04 -0.76
CA HIS A 64 7.77 -20.33 -0.97
C HIS A 64 8.70 -20.75 0.18
N LEU A 65 9.24 -19.79 0.93
CA LEU A 65 10.23 -20.03 1.99
C LEU A 65 9.60 -20.14 3.38
N LEU A 66 8.48 -19.43 3.61
CA LEU A 66 7.87 -19.30 4.93
C LEU A 66 6.58 -20.13 5.04
N PRO A 67 6.47 -21.00 6.06
CA PRO A 67 5.20 -21.69 6.31
C PRO A 67 4.09 -20.69 6.63
N VAL A 68 2.94 -20.84 5.96
CA VAL A 68 1.78 -19.93 6.06
C VAL A 68 1.35 -19.67 7.52
N GLY A 69 1.49 -20.67 8.40
CA GLY A 69 1.18 -20.52 9.82
C GLY A 69 2.01 -19.43 10.52
N TRP A 70 3.31 -19.34 10.23
CA TRP A 70 4.19 -18.32 10.79
C TRP A 70 3.87 -16.93 10.25
N VAL A 71 3.60 -16.82 8.95
CA VAL A 71 3.20 -15.54 8.33
C VAL A 71 1.94 -14.99 8.98
N LYS A 72 0.93 -15.85 9.18
CA LYS A 72 -0.32 -15.48 9.87
C LYS A 72 -0.09 -15.07 11.32
N ALA A 73 0.74 -15.80 12.06
CA ALA A 73 1.05 -15.47 13.46
C ALA A 73 1.74 -14.11 13.58
N ILE A 74 2.74 -13.84 12.74
CA ILE A 74 3.46 -12.55 12.71
C ILE A 74 2.50 -11.42 12.33
N ALA A 75 1.66 -11.62 11.30
CA ALA A 75 0.66 -10.63 10.91
C ALA A 75 -0.32 -10.34 12.04
N ALA A 76 -0.84 -11.37 12.72
CA ALA A 76 -1.77 -11.22 13.84
C ALA A 76 -1.14 -10.42 15.00
N ILE A 77 0.11 -10.71 15.35
CA ILE A 77 0.85 -9.96 16.39
C ILE A 77 1.04 -8.50 15.96
N GLY A 78 1.43 -8.26 14.70
CA GLY A 78 1.60 -6.91 14.15
C GLY A 78 0.31 -6.09 14.19
N PHE A 79 -0.81 -6.68 13.76
CA PHE A 79 -2.12 -6.03 13.82
C PHE A 79 -2.59 -5.81 15.26
N ALA A 80 -2.38 -6.77 16.17
CA ALA A 80 -2.71 -6.60 17.59
C ALA A 80 -1.90 -5.48 18.22
N PHE A 81 -0.60 -5.39 17.89
CA PHE A 81 0.26 -4.29 18.33
C PHE A 81 -0.22 -2.95 17.77
N MET A 82 -0.57 -2.87 16.48
CA MET A 82 -1.08 -1.66 15.86
C MET A 82 -2.42 -1.22 16.47
N ALA A 83 -3.32 -2.18 16.75
CA ALA A 83 -4.58 -1.94 17.43
C ALA A 83 -4.37 -1.45 18.87
N TRP A 84 -3.44 -2.07 19.61
CA TRP A 84 -3.05 -1.62 20.94
C TRP A 84 -2.51 -0.19 20.89
N ARG A 85 -1.55 0.10 20.01
CA ARG A 85 -1.05 1.46 19.79
C ARG A 85 -2.18 2.43 19.50
N LEU A 86 -3.08 2.13 18.57
CA LEU A 86 -4.19 3.01 18.21
C LEU A 86 -5.13 3.28 19.40
N LEU A 87 -5.44 2.26 20.21
CA LEU A 87 -6.37 2.37 21.32
C LEU A 87 -5.81 3.18 22.50
N PHE A 88 -4.51 3.06 22.78
CA PHE A 88 -3.86 3.77 23.89
C PHE A 88 -3.19 5.09 23.49
N SER A 89 -3.11 5.43 22.19
CA SER A 89 -2.48 6.67 21.70
C SER A 89 -3.48 7.79 21.38
N GLN A 90 -4.52 8.01 22.20
CA GLN A 90 -5.35 9.23 22.11
C GLN A 90 -4.95 10.15 23.28
N PRO A 91 -4.71 11.48 23.12
CA PRO A 91 -5.12 12.39 22.04
C PRO A 91 -3.96 13.19 21.39
N GLU A 92 -4.12 13.65 20.15
CA GLU A 92 -3.49 14.89 19.68
C GLU A 92 -4.61 15.67 18.97
N GLU A 93 -4.79 16.93 19.36
CA GLU A 93 -5.91 17.83 19.01
C GLU A 93 -6.25 17.93 17.52
#